data_AF-A0A349K2Q5-F1
#
_entry.id   AF-A0A349K2Q5-F1
#
_cell.length_a   1.000
_cell.length_b   1.000
_cell.length_c   1.000
_cell.angle_alpha   90.00
_cell.angle_beta   90.00
_cell.angle_gamma   90.00
#
_symmetry.space_group_name_H-M   'P 1'
#
loop_
_entity.id
_entity.type
_entity.pdbx_description
1 polymer ?
#
loop_
_entity_poly.entity_id
_entity_poly.type
_entity_poly.pdbx_seq_one_letter_code
_entity_poly.pdbx_strand_id
1 'polypeptide(L)'
;MLEIFRKYTGLMFVVLILIFVGLVFFGSSNQSLTGPKVVTAHDQDFTRQQFDRFAVRPTRLIQRLLLNGRSNGMQGYLTFVGGSRDNGPDIDEYLINRLSLQRAMEGFGIHASTAEVETFLKESLFWEDGAFNQQAYSEFLEVELKSLGITVKDLNELMGEVICFQKLEELLGAGVETSREVVRFDYLSRQQRISYQVLAYPVTDHLSNPMPTEEEI
;
A
#
# COMPACT_ATOMS: atom_id res chain seq x y z
N MET A 1 36.20 2.72 -24.65
CA MET A 1 35.80 3.53 -23.45
C MET A 1 34.30 3.77 -23.34
N LEU A 2 33.53 3.81 -24.44
CA LEU A 2 32.05 3.95 -24.40
C LEU A 2 31.30 2.68 -23.96
N GLU A 3 31.94 1.51 -24.04
CA GLU A 3 31.35 0.21 -23.70
C GLU A 3 31.18 -0.03 -22.20
N ILE A 4 32.09 0.52 -21.37
CA ILE A 4 32.00 0.45 -19.91
C ILE A 4 30.81 1.31 -19.44
N PHE A 5 30.62 2.49 -20.01
CA PHE A 5 29.48 3.34 -19.67
C PHE A 5 28.14 2.68 -19.99
N ARG A 6 28.00 1.96 -21.11
CA ARG A 6 26.74 1.27 -21.46
C ARG A 6 26.48 0.03 -20.60
N LYS A 7 27.53 -0.65 -20.12
CA LYS A 7 27.43 -1.86 -19.29
C LYS A 7 27.10 -1.55 -17.83
N TYR A 8 27.48 -0.37 -17.35
CA TYR A 8 27.25 0.07 -15.97
C TYR A 8 26.27 1.24 -15.84
N THR A 9 25.55 1.64 -16.90
CA THR A 9 24.56 2.74 -16.83
C THR A 9 23.54 2.49 -15.72
N GLY A 10 23.01 1.27 -15.62
CA GLY A 10 22.06 0.89 -14.58
C GLY A 10 22.67 0.87 -13.19
N LEU A 11 23.91 0.39 -13.06
CA LEU A 11 24.61 0.34 -11.77
C LEU A 11 25.03 1.73 -11.28
N MET A 12 25.43 2.61 -12.21
CA MET A 12 25.74 4.01 -11.92
C MET A 12 24.48 4.76 -11.45
N PHE A 13 23.31 4.47 -12.04
CA PHE A 13 22.03 5.01 -11.60
C PHE A 13 21.65 4.55 -10.19
N VAL A 14 21.83 3.27 -9.87
CA VAL A 14 21.58 2.72 -8.53
C VAL A 14 22.49 3.38 -7.48
N VAL A 15 23.77 3.58 -7.80
CA VAL A 15 24.72 4.28 -6.92
C VAL A 15 24.33 5.75 -6.74
N LEU A 16 23.88 6.43 -7.79
CA LEU A 16 23.40 7.81 -7.72
C LEU A 16 22.15 7.94 -6.86
N ILE A 17 21.22 6.99 -6.97
CA ILE A 17 20.02 6.90 -6.13
C ILE A 17 20.42 6.67 -4.67
N LEU A 18 21.33 5.73 -4.38
CA LEU A 18 21.82 5.48 -3.01
C LEU A 18 22.48 6.71 -2.38
N ILE A 19 23.29 7.46 -3.15
CA ILE A 19 23.93 8.70 -2.68
C ILE A 19 22.88 9.80 -2.43
N PHE A 20 21.89 9.93 -3.30
CA PHE A 20 20.82 10.92 -3.13
C PHE A 20 19.93 10.59 -1.92
N VAL A 21 19.69 9.30 -1.67
CA VAL A 21 18.95 8.80 -0.50
C VAL A 21 19.70 9.06 0.81
N GLY A 22 21.03 8.95 0.83
CA GLY A 22 21.85 9.32 1.98
C GLY A 22 21.80 10.81 2.35
N LEU A 23 21.61 11.69 1.36
CA LEU A 23 21.50 13.14 1.55
C LEU A 23 20.09 13.59 2.00
N VAL A 24 19.08 12.75 1.78
CA VAL A 24 17.66 13.09 1.94
C VAL A 24 17.16 13.00 3.39
N PHE A 25 17.77 12.16 4.22
CA PHE A 25 17.43 12.03 5.65
C PHE A 25 17.93 13.19 6.52
N PHE A 26 18.83 14.04 6.03
CA PHE A 26 19.44 15.14 6.81
C PHE A 26 18.73 16.50 6.67
N GLY A 27 17.61 16.57 5.95
CA GLY A 27 16.95 17.83 5.58
C GLY A 27 15.49 17.95 6.03
N SER A 28 15.20 17.85 7.33
CA SER A 28 13.91 18.28 7.90
C SER A 28 14.00 19.74 8.38
N SER A 29 14.15 20.68 7.45
CA SER A 29 13.96 22.09 7.77
C SER A 29 12.46 22.38 7.94
N ASN A 30 12.03 22.57 9.19
CA ASN A 30 10.73 23.11 9.58
C ASN A 30 10.59 24.56 9.09
N GLN A 31 10.33 24.76 7.80
CA GLN A 31 9.94 26.07 7.27
C GLN A 31 8.44 26.23 7.43
N SER A 32 8.04 27.08 8.38
CA SER A 32 6.65 27.53 8.50
C SER A 32 6.28 28.36 7.26
N LEU A 33 5.56 27.76 6.33
CA LEU A 33 5.05 28.42 5.13
C LEU A 33 3.67 28.99 5.43
N THR A 34 3.59 30.32 5.44
CA THR A 34 2.41 31.12 5.77
C THR A 34 1.35 30.98 4.65
N GLY A 35 0.19 30.40 4.96
CA GLY A 35 -0.93 30.25 4.04
C GLY A 35 -2.26 30.03 4.78
N PRO A 36 -3.42 30.14 4.10
CA PRO A 36 -4.72 29.93 4.73
C PRO A 36 -4.84 28.49 5.27
N LYS A 37 -5.38 28.36 6.48
CA LYS A 37 -5.63 27.09 7.16
C LYS A 37 -6.81 26.39 6.49
N VAL A 38 -6.65 25.09 6.19
CA VAL A 38 -7.65 24.30 5.45
C VAL A 38 -8.18 23.13 6.27
N VAL A 39 -7.32 22.52 7.10
CA VAL A 39 -7.66 21.36 7.94
C VAL A 39 -6.97 21.50 9.30
N THR A 40 -7.63 21.08 10.36
CA THR A 40 -7.04 20.94 11.70
C THR A 40 -7.06 19.47 12.08
N ALA A 41 -5.90 18.90 12.40
CA ALA A 41 -5.77 17.53 12.87
C ALA A 41 -4.85 17.53 14.09
N HIS A 42 -5.23 16.84 15.17
CA HIS A 42 -4.35 16.65 16.33
C HIS A 42 -3.81 17.97 16.93
N ASP A 43 -4.66 18.99 17.02
CA ASP A 43 -4.34 20.37 17.45
C ASP A 43 -3.30 21.10 16.59
N GLN A 44 -3.01 20.56 15.39
CA GLN A 44 -2.16 21.18 14.39
C GLN A 44 -3.00 21.67 13.21
N ASP A 45 -2.81 22.94 12.85
CA ASP A 45 -3.43 23.52 11.68
C ASP A 45 -2.55 23.30 10.44
N PHE A 46 -3.18 22.76 9.39
CA PHE A 46 -2.55 22.51 8.11
C PHE A 46 -2.96 23.58 7.11
N THR A 47 -1.97 24.24 6.54
CA THR A 47 -2.15 25.03 5.31
C THR A 47 -2.45 24.12 4.13
N ARG A 48 -2.99 24.66 3.04
CA ARG A 48 -3.25 23.87 1.83
C ARG A 48 -2.02 23.10 1.33
N GLN A 49 -0.86 23.75 1.34
CA GLN A 49 0.39 23.15 0.89
C GLN A 49 0.85 22.01 1.79
N GLN A 50 0.68 22.17 3.12
CA GLN A 50 0.98 21.11 4.07
C GLN A 50 0.01 19.93 3.89
N PHE A 51 -1.28 20.19 3.76
CA PHE A 51 -2.27 19.15 3.48
C PHE A 51 -1.94 18.36 2.22
N ASP A 52 -1.61 19.06 1.12
CA ASP A 52 -1.23 18.40 -0.14
C ASP A 52 0.03 17.54 0.02
N ARG A 53 1.02 18.01 0.79
CA ARG A 53 2.27 17.27 1.05
C ARG A 53 2.06 16.08 1.97
N PHE A 54 1.26 16.22 3.03
CA PHE A 54 1.12 15.21 4.07
C PHE A 54 0.03 14.18 3.80
N ALA A 55 -0.98 14.52 3.00
CA ALA A 55 -2.13 13.64 2.74
C ALA A 55 -2.28 13.30 1.26
N VAL A 56 -2.33 14.31 0.39
CA VAL A 56 -2.68 14.10 -1.04
C VAL A 56 -1.57 13.40 -1.82
N ARG A 57 -0.30 13.81 -1.66
CA ARG A 57 0.81 13.20 -2.39
C ARG A 57 1.06 11.73 -1.99
N PRO A 58 1.14 11.38 -0.70
CA PRO A 58 1.30 9.99 -0.28
C PRO A 58 0.15 9.09 -0.72
N THR A 59 -1.10 9.55 -0.64
CA THR A 59 -2.26 8.78 -1.10
C THR A 59 -2.24 8.51 -2.60
N ARG A 60 -1.82 9.48 -3.43
CA ARG A 60 -1.60 9.25 -4.87
C ARG A 60 -0.49 8.23 -5.14
N LEU A 61 0.59 8.27 -4.35
CA LEU A 61 1.67 7.28 -4.47
C LEU A 61 1.18 5.88 -4.09
N ILE A 62 0.45 5.74 -2.99
CA ILE A 62 -0.19 4.50 -2.56
C ILE A 62 -1.11 3.97 -3.67
N GLN A 63 -2.00 4.81 -4.20
CA GLN A 63 -2.91 4.41 -5.26
C GLN A 63 -2.14 3.93 -6.50
N ARG A 64 -1.03 4.60 -6.84
CA ARG A 64 -0.21 4.19 -7.98
C ARG A 64 0.50 2.86 -7.75
N LEU A 65 0.99 2.61 -6.54
CA LEU A 65 1.53 1.31 -6.13
C LEU A 65 0.46 0.22 -6.27
N LEU A 66 -0.75 0.45 -5.76
CA LEU A 66 -1.88 -0.48 -5.84
C LEU A 66 -2.27 -0.81 -7.30
N LEU A 67 -2.38 0.20 -8.16
CA LEU A 67 -2.71 0.01 -9.58
C LEU A 67 -1.64 -0.81 -10.32
N ASN A 68 -0.39 -0.77 -9.86
CA ASN A 68 0.71 -1.55 -10.39
C ASN A 68 0.88 -2.92 -9.71
N GLY A 69 -0.10 -3.35 -8.90
CA GLY A 69 -0.05 -4.62 -8.16
C GLY A 69 1.02 -4.64 -7.04
N ARG A 70 1.49 -3.48 -6.59
CA ARG A 70 2.54 -3.33 -5.57
C ARG A 70 1.90 -3.02 -4.21
N SER A 71 1.45 -4.06 -3.51
CA SER A 71 0.83 -3.93 -2.18
C SER A 71 1.44 -4.88 -1.13
N ASN A 72 2.36 -5.75 -1.55
CA ASN A 72 3.00 -6.74 -0.70
C ASN A 72 3.66 -6.07 0.52
N GLY A 73 3.36 -6.58 1.71
CA GLY A 73 3.86 -6.04 2.98
C GLY A 73 3.19 -4.75 3.44
N MET A 74 2.34 -4.11 2.63
CA MET A 74 1.68 -2.85 3.01
C MET A 74 0.29 -3.04 3.61
N GLN A 75 -0.27 -4.26 3.62
CA GLN A 75 -1.69 -4.47 3.86
C GLN A 75 -2.18 -3.95 5.22
N GLY A 76 -1.49 -4.26 6.31
CA GLY A 76 -1.83 -3.74 7.65
C GLY A 76 -1.78 -2.21 7.70
N TYR A 77 -0.71 -1.62 7.15
CA TYR A 77 -0.56 -0.17 7.05
C TYR A 77 -1.71 0.46 6.25
N LEU A 78 -2.07 -0.11 5.09
CA LEU A 78 -3.16 0.37 4.24
C LEU A 78 -4.51 0.30 4.94
N THR A 79 -4.77 -0.77 5.69
CA THR A 79 -5.98 -0.88 6.52
C THR A 79 -6.00 0.19 7.60
N PHE A 80 -4.87 0.41 8.27
CA PHE A 80 -4.75 1.42 9.34
C PHE A 80 -4.96 2.85 8.83
N VAL A 81 -4.34 3.24 7.72
CA VAL A 81 -4.45 4.61 7.19
C VAL A 81 -5.73 4.87 6.37
N GLY A 82 -6.67 3.91 6.31
CA GLY A 82 -7.96 4.10 5.63
C GLY A 82 -7.96 3.80 4.13
N GLY A 83 -6.93 3.13 3.60
CA GLY A 83 -6.79 2.81 2.17
C GLY A 83 -7.70 1.70 1.63
N SER A 84 -8.57 1.12 2.46
CA SER A 84 -9.32 -0.11 2.14
C SER A 84 -10.84 0.09 1.93
N ARG A 85 -11.31 1.32 1.71
CA ARG A 85 -12.74 1.61 1.47
C ARG A 85 -13.06 1.73 -0.03
N ASP A 86 -14.21 1.19 -0.42
CA ASP A 86 -14.73 1.13 -1.81
C ASP A 86 -14.82 2.49 -2.55
N ASN A 87 -14.70 3.62 -1.84
CA ASN A 87 -14.77 4.99 -2.40
C ASN A 87 -13.41 5.74 -2.42
N GLY A 88 -12.30 5.03 -2.20
CA GLY A 88 -10.97 5.62 -2.02
C GLY A 88 -10.73 6.06 -0.56
N PRO A 89 -9.47 6.35 -0.19
CA PRO A 89 -9.15 6.83 1.15
C PRO A 89 -9.80 8.19 1.39
N ASP A 90 -10.56 8.32 2.48
CA ASP A 90 -10.91 9.63 3.02
C ASP A 90 -9.59 10.32 3.39
N ILE A 91 -9.24 11.38 2.66
CA ILE A 91 -7.93 12.03 2.76
C ILE A 91 -7.74 12.65 4.15
N ASP A 92 -8.84 13.02 4.82
CA ASP A 92 -8.81 13.55 6.18
C ASP A 92 -8.53 12.42 7.19
N GLU A 93 -9.16 11.25 7.03
CA GLU A 93 -8.87 10.04 7.82
C GLU A 93 -7.42 9.59 7.64
N TYR A 94 -6.92 9.57 6.40
CA TYR A 94 -5.53 9.27 6.10
C TYR A 94 -4.58 10.20 6.83
N LEU A 95 -4.83 11.52 6.80
CA LEU A 95 -4.01 12.51 7.49
C LEU A 95 -4.00 12.25 9.00
N ILE A 96 -5.18 12.07 9.60
CA ILE A 96 -5.32 11.85 11.05
C ILE A 96 -4.58 10.59 11.49
N ASN A 97 -4.79 9.47 10.78
CA ASN A 97 -4.19 8.19 11.13
C ASN A 97 -2.67 8.20 10.90
N ARG A 98 -2.19 8.79 9.80
CA ARG A 98 -0.76 8.96 9.56
C ARG A 98 -0.08 9.80 10.65
N LEU A 99 -0.71 10.90 11.08
CA LEU A 99 -0.17 11.72 12.18
C LEU A 99 -0.14 10.96 13.51
N SER A 100 -1.18 10.17 13.79
CA SER A 100 -1.19 9.27 14.97
C SER A 100 -0.03 8.27 14.92
N LEU A 101 0.23 7.68 13.76
CA LEU A 101 1.36 6.78 13.56
C LEU A 101 2.70 7.49 13.75
N GLN A 102 2.91 8.66 13.15
CA GLN A 102 4.15 9.42 13.30
C GLN A 102 4.43 9.77 14.77
N ARG A 103 3.39 10.18 15.53
CA ARG A 103 3.51 10.41 16.98
C ARG A 103 3.87 9.14 17.76
N ALA A 104 3.27 8.00 17.40
CA ALA A 104 3.61 6.72 18.03
C ALA A 104 5.05 6.32 17.71
N MET A 105 5.49 6.45 16.46
CA MET A 105 6.87 6.19 16.04
C MET A 105 7.86 7.03 16.84
N GLU A 106 7.60 8.33 17.00
CA GLU A 106 8.41 9.22 17.84
C GLU A 106 8.40 8.79 19.31
N GLY A 107 7.23 8.49 19.88
CA GLY A 107 7.08 8.09 21.28
C GLY A 107 7.78 6.78 21.63
N PHE A 108 7.84 5.83 20.69
CA PHE A 108 8.53 4.55 20.86
C PHE A 108 9.98 4.56 20.33
N GLY A 109 10.44 5.66 19.73
CA GLY A 109 11.78 5.75 19.13
C GLY A 109 11.99 4.79 17.95
N ILE A 110 10.92 4.48 17.21
CA ILE A 110 10.96 3.52 16.10
C ILE A 110 11.30 4.26 14.81
N HIS A 111 12.36 3.80 14.15
CA HIS A 111 12.80 4.31 12.87
C HIS A 111 13.15 3.17 11.91
N ALA A 112 12.97 3.41 10.61
CA ALA A 112 13.43 2.53 9.55
C ALA A 112 14.77 3.03 9.02
N SER A 113 15.74 2.14 8.97
CA SER A 113 17.04 2.40 8.35
C SER A 113 16.94 2.32 6.82
N THR A 114 17.91 2.92 6.13
CA THR A 114 17.99 2.84 4.67
C THR A 114 18.11 1.41 4.16
N ALA A 115 18.86 0.57 4.88
CA ALA A 115 19.02 -0.84 4.52
C ALA A 115 17.69 -1.59 4.61
N GLU A 116 16.89 -1.34 5.66
CA GLU A 116 15.57 -1.96 5.82
C GLU A 116 14.61 -1.55 4.70
N VAL A 117 14.63 -0.27 4.30
CA VAL A 117 13.80 0.21 3.17
C VAL A 117 14.24 -0.46 1.86
N GLU A 118 15.54 -0.58 1.60
CA GLU A 118 16.06 -1.25 0.42
C GLU A 118 15.67 -2.73 0.37
N THR A 119 15.82 -3.43 1.51
CA THR A 119 15.39 -4.82 1.66
C THR A 119 13.90 -4.96 1.42
N PHE A 120 13.07 -4.11 2.01
CA PHE A 120 11.62 -4.15 1.83
C PHE A 120 11.20 -3.93 0.37
N LEU A 121 11.83 -2.97 -0.31
CA LEU A 121 11.59 -2.73 -1.74
C LEU A 121 11.93 -3.97 -2.57
N LYS A 122 13.06 -4.61 -2.30
CA LYS A 122 13.57 -5.75 -3.10
C LYS A 122 12.86 -7.07 -2.80
N GLU A 123 12.64 -7.35 -1.53
CA GLU A 123 12.22 -8.67 -1.03
C GLU A 123 10.72 -8.73 -0.73
N SER A 124 10.02 -7.60 -0.75
CA SER A 124 8.56 -7.57 -0.55
C SER A 124 7.84 -6.85 -1.70
N LEU A 125 8.08 -5.55 -1.87
CA LEU A 125 7.23 -4.73 -2.74
C LEU A 125 7.40 -5.03 -4.24
N PHE A 126 8.64 -5.19 -4.69
CA PHE A 126 9.01 -5.53 -6.07
C PHE A 126 9.56 -6.95 -6.20
N TRP A 127 9.21 -7.82 -5.24
CA TRP A 127 9.50 -9.24 -5.35
C TRP A 127 8.46 -9.91 -6.25
N GLU A 128 8.92 -10.63 -7.27
CA GLU A 128 8.08 -11.29 -8.27
C GLU A 128 8.83 -12.54 -8.77
N ASP A 129 8.12 -13.65 -8.98
CA ASP A 129 8.69 -14.90 -9.48
C ASP A 129 9.93 -15.42 -8.70
N GLY A 130 9.99 -15.15 -7.40
CA GLY A 130 11.06 -15.64 -6.53
C GLY A 130 12.37 -14.83 -6.60
N ALA A 131 12.35 -13.63 -7.19
CA ALA A 131 13.47 -12.70 -7.18
C ALA A 131 13.00 -11.22 -7.18
N PHE A 132 13.94 -10.30 -7.00
CA PHE A 132 13.68 -8.88 -7.19
C PHE A 132 13.45 -8.55 -8.67
N ASN A 133 12.29 -8.00 -9.01
CA ASN A 133 11.96 -7.52 -10.35
C ASN A 133 12.53 -6.12 -10.60
N GLN A 134 13.79 -6.05 -11.01
CA GLN A 134 14.49 -4.81 -11.30
C GLN A 134 13.83 -3.99 -12.42
N GLN A 135 13.24 -4.66 -13.43
CA GLN A 135 12.57 -3.98 -14.54
C GLN A 135 11.33 -3.23 -14.05
N ALA A 136 10.46 -3.91 -13.29
CA ALA A 136 9.28 -3.29 -12.71
C ALA A 136 9.62 -2.14 -11.75
N TYR A 137 10.67 -2.31 -10.94
CA TYR A 137 11.17 -1.22 -10.09
C TYR A 137 11.60 -0.01 -10.91
N SER A 138 12.40 -0.22 -11.96
CA SER A 138 12.92 0.86 -12.80
C SER A 138 11.79 1.57 -13.56
N GLU A 139 10.84 0.81 -14.11
CA GLU A 139 9.66 1.34 -14.78
C GLU A 139 8.78 2.18 -13.83
N PHE A 140 8.59 1.71 -12.60
CA PHE A 140 7.87 2.46 -11.59
C PHE A 140 8.56 3.78 -11.24
N LEU A 141 9.90 3.79 -11.12
CA LEU A 141 10.67 5.02 -10.88
C LEU A 141 10.61 5.99 -12.06
N GLU A 142 10.75 5.49 -13.28
CA GLU A 142 10.92 6.32 -14.47
C GLU A 142 9.62 6.82 -15.07
N VAL A 143 8.55 6.04 -14.99
CA VAL A 143 7.25 6.35 -15.58
C VAL A 143 6.31 6.82 -14.49
N GLU A 144 6.10 5.98 -13.47
CA GLU A 144 4.98 6.17 -12.55
C GLU A 144 5.23 7.30 -11.56
N LEU A 145 6.39 7.30 -10.89
CA LEU A 145 6.78 8.36 -9.98
C LEU A 145 6.89 9.72 -10.67
N LYS A 146 7.52 9.77 -11.86
CA LYS A 146 7.66 11.02 -12.62
C LYS A 146 6.31 11.58 -13.04
N SER A 147 5.35 10.73 -13.45
CA SER A 147 4.00 11.17 -13.84
C SER A 147 3.25 11.87 -12.71
N LEU A 148 3.56 11.52 -11.46
CA LEU A 148 2.94 12.11 -10.26
C LEU A 148 3.67 13.36 -9.76
N GLY A 149 4.83 13.70 -10.33
CA GLY A 149 5.71 14.74 -9.79
C GLY A 149 6.23 14.40 -8.39
N ILE A 150 6.35 13.10 -8.09
CA ILE A 150 6.81 12.54 -6.81
C ILE A 150 8.22 11.98 -7.00
N THR A 151 9.02 12.03 -5.95
CA THR A 151 10.43 11.63 -5.98
C THR A 151 10.66 10.28 -5.31
N VAL A 152 11.85 9.69 -5.55
CA VAL A 152 12.28 8.47 -4.84
C VAL A 152 12.34 8.69 -3.33
N LYS A 153 12.60 9.93 -2.89
CA LYS A 153 12.54 10.31 -1.48
C LYS A 153 11.15 10.04 -0.89
N ASP A 154 10.10 10.47 -1.57
CA ASP A 154 8.73 10.30 -1.07
C ASP A 154 8.33 8.82 -1.00
N LEU A 155 8.82 7.99 -1.96
CA LEU A 155 8.67 6.54 -1.90
C LEU A 155 9.37 5.96 -0.67
N ASN A 156 10.63 6.32 -0.45
CA ASN A 156 11.40 5.79 0.67
C ASN A 156 10.84 6.24 2.03
N GLU A 157 10.32 7.46 2.13
CA GLU A 157 9.61 7.95 3.32
C GLU A 157 8.36 7.10 3.58
N LEU A 158 7.54 6.84 2.56
CA LEU A 158 6.37 5.99 2.68
C LEU A 158 6.73 4.56 3.09
N MET A 159 7.76 3.97 2.49
CA MET A 159 8.21 2.62 2.85
C MET A 159 8.78 2.57 4.27
N GLY A 160 9.49 3.62 4.69
CA GLY A 160 9.96 3.76 6.06
C GLY A 160 8.81 3.78 7.05
N GLU A 161 7.72 4.49 6.75
CA GLU A 161 6.51 4.49 7.58
C GLU A 161 5.83 3.12 7.65
N VAL A 162 5.73 2.40 6.52
CA VAL A 162 5.20 1.03 6.49
C VAL A 162 6.01 0.09 7.39
N ILE A 163 7.34 0.15 7.31
CA ILE A 163 8.22 -0.68 8.15
C ILE A 163 8.09 -0.30 9.63
N CYS A 164 8.02 0.99 9.93
CA CYS A 164 7.84 1.43 11.32
C CYS A 164 6.49 1.01 11.89
N PHE A 165 5.45 1.00 11.06
CA PHE A 165 4.14 0.46 11.43
C PHE A 165 4.24 -1.04 11.77
N GLN A 166 4.89 -1.85 10.94
CA GLN A 166 5.10 -3.28 11.22
C GLN A 166 5.88 -3.51 12.52
N LYS A 167 6.96 -2.76 12.75
CA LYS A 167 7.73 -2.82 14.00
C LYS A 167 6.87 -2.45 15.22
N LEU A 168 5.97 -1.48 15.08
CA LEU A 168 5.04 -1.09 16.13
C LEU A 168 4.02 -2.21 16.40
N GLU A 169 3.48 -2.84 15.36
CA GLU A 169 2.60 -4.00 15.51
C GLU A 169 3.31 -5.17 16.22
N GLU A 170 4.56 -5.47 15.85
CA GLU A 170 5.36 -6.49 16.51
C GLU A 170 5.61 -6.17 17.99
N LEU A 171 5.97 -4.92 18.29
CA LEU A 171 6.24 -4.47 19.66
C LEU A 171 4.98 -4.52 20.54
N LEU A 172 3.83 -4.10 20.01
CA LEU A 172 2.55 -4.17 20.73
C LEU A 172 2.02 -5.61 20.82
N GLY A 173 2.28 -6.44 19.82
CA GLY A 173 1.87 -7.83 19.75
C GLY A 173 2.73 -8.79 20.57
N ALA A 174 3.97 -8.41 20.92
CA ALA A 174 4.92 -9.27 21.65
C ALA A 174 4.41 -9.78 23.01
N GLY A 175 3.42 -9.09 23.61
CA GLY A 175 2.79 -9.48 24.87
C GLY A 175 1.48 -10.25 24.73
N VAL A 176 1.00 -10.52 23.51
CA VAL A 176 -0.32 -11.11 23.27
C VAL A 176 -0.16 -12.53 22.73
N GLU A 177 -0.62 -13.51 23.51
CA GLU A 177 -0.73 -14.90 23.04
C GLU A 177 -2.13 -15.15 22.48
N THR A 178 -2.22 -15.90 21.37
CA THR A 178 -3.51 -16.30 20.82
C THR A 178 -4.19 -17.30 21.74
N SER A 179 -5.47 -17.06 22.04
CA SER A 179 -6.24 -17.98 22.88
C SER A 179 -6.32 -19.36 22.21
N ARG A 180 -5.91 -20.40 22.96
CA ARG A 180 -6.02 -21.80 22.54
C ARG A 180 -7.44 -22.16 22.10
N GLU A 181 -8.46 -21.58 22.73
CA GLU A 181 -9.86 -21.84 22.38
C GLU A 181 -10.20 -21.31 20.98
N VAL A 182 -9.73 -20.10 20.65
CA VAL A 182 -9.92 -19.49 19.33
C VAL A 182 -9.20 -20.30 18.25
N VAL A 183 -7.95 -20.70 18.51
CA VAL A 183 -7.17 -21.54 17.58
C VAL A 183 -7.86 -22.88 17.35
N ARG A 184 -8.37 -23.52 18.42
CA ARG A 184 -9.12 -24.77 18.33
C ARG A 184 -10.39 -24.62 17.52
N PHE A 185 -11.15 -23.55 17.74
CA PHE A 185 -12.37 -23.26 17.00
C PHE A 185 -12.10 -23.05 15.51
N ASP A 186 -11.11 -22.23 15.15
CA ASP A 186 -10.72 -21.99 13.76
C ASP A 186 -10.21 -23.27 13.08
N TYR A 187 -9.42 -24.09 13.78
CA TYR A 187 -8.99 -25.38 13.24
C TYR A 187 -10.17 -26.32 12.94
N LEU A 188 -11.12 -26.43 13.88
CA LEU A 188 -12.30 -27.28 13.70
C LEU A 188 -13.22 -26.77 12.59
N SER A 189 -13.40 -25.45 12.45
CA SER A 189 -14.23 -24.87 11.39
C SER A 189 -13.64 -25.12 10.00
N ARG A 190 -12.32 -25.00 9.84
CA ARG A 190 -11.63 -25.28 8.56
C ARG A 190 -11.67 -26.77 8.17
N GLN A 191 -11.74 -27.66 9.15
CA GLN A 191 -11.84 -29.10 8.92
C GLN A 191 -13.28 -29.60 8.79
N GLN A 192 -14.27 -28.72 8.98
CA GLN A 192 -15.67 -29.09 8.85
C GLN A 192 -15.97 -29.47 7.40
N ARG A 193 -16.27 -30.75 7.18
CA ARG A 193 -16.78 -31.26 5.91
C ARG A 193 -18.30 -31.19 5.90
N ILE A 194 -18.87 -30.39 5.01
CA ILE A 194 -20.31 -30.33 4.78
C ILE A 194 -20.63 -31.30 3.64
N SER A 195 -21.45 -32.31 3.91
CA SER A 195 -22.03 -33.18 2.90
C SER A 195 -23.47 -32.76 2.65
N TYR A 196 -23.83 -32.50 1.39
CA TYR A 196 -25.19 -32.15 1.00
C TYR A 196 -25.60 -32.95 -0.25
N GLN A 197 -26.89 -33.25 -0.36
CA GLN A 197 -27.51 -33.77 -1.59
C GLN A 197 -28.34 -32.64 -2.21
N VAL A 198 -28.02 -32.27 -3.45
CA VAL A 198 -28.81 -31.31 -4.23
C VAL A 198 -29.78 -32.10 -5.11
N LEU A 199 -31.07 -31.84 -4.94
CA LEU A 199 -32.10 -32.22 -5.90
C LEU A 199 -32.38 -31.00 -6.79
N ALA A 200 -31.91 -31.05 -8.03
CA ALA A 200 -32.20 -30.02 -9.02
C ALA A 200 -33.41 -30.46 -9.86
N TYR A 201 -34.47 -29.66 -9.83
CA TYR A 201 -35.62 -29.84 -10.72
C TYR A 201 -35.42 -28.93 -11.93
N PRO A 202 -35.34 -29.47 -13.16
CA PRO A 202 -35.34 -28.62 -14.35
C PRO A 202 -36.69 -27.91 -14.43
N VAL A 203 -36.64 -26.58 -14.60
CA VAL A 203 -37.84 -25.81 -14.94
C VAL A 203 -38.22 -26.22 -16.36
N THR A 204 -39.26 -27.04 -16.51
CA THR A 204 -39.83 -27.32 -17.82
C THR A 204 -40.51 -26.07 -18.33
N ASP A 205 -40.04 -25.53 -19.45
CA ASP A 205 -40.70 -24.46 -20.19
C ASP A 205 -42.12 -24.91 -20.55
N HIS A 206 -43.08 -24.50 -19.74
CA HIS A 206 -44.48 -24.67 -20.05
C HIS A 206 -44.85 -23.57 -21.06
N LEU A 207 -45.12 -24.00 -22.32
CA LEU A 207 -45.85 -23.33 -23.42
C LEU A 207 -45.06 -23.15 -24.72
N SER A 208 -44.75 -24.25 -25.39
CA SER A 208 -44.76 -24.28 -26.86
C SER A 208 -46.13 -24.79 -27.33
N ASN A 209 -47.17 -23.94 -27.21
CA ASN A 209 -48.41 -24.19 -27.95
C ASN A 209 -48.09 -23.94 -29.44
N PRO A 210 -48.34 -24.91 -30.35
CA PRO A 210 -48.32 -24.60 -31.77
C PRO A 210 -49.44 -23.58 -32.07
N MET A 211 -49.13 -22.53 -32.82
CA MET A 211 -50.16 -21.64 -33.38
C MET A 211 -51.14 -22.48 -34.21
N PRO A 212 -52.46 -22.20 -34.17
CA PRO A 212 -53.42 -22.92 -35.02
C PRO A 212 -53.09 -22.66 -36.49
N THR A 213 -53.13 -23.72 -37.30
CA THR A 213 -52.99 -23.64 -38.76
C THR A 213 -54.25 -23.05 -39.39
N GLU A 214 -54.11 -22.33 -40.50
CA GLU A 214 -55.18 -21.59 -41.21
C GLU A 214 -56.40 -22.41 -41.68
N GLU A 215 -56.45 -23.72 -41.40
CA GLU A 215 -57.63 -24.55 -41.67
C GLU A 215 -58.71 -24.43 -40.57
N GLU A 216 -58.45 -23.70 -39.47
CA GLU A 216 -59.41 -23.44 -38.38
C GLU A 216 -59.89 -21.98 -38.28
N ILE A 217 -59.73 -21.15 -39.33
CA ILE A 217 -60.32 -19.79 -39.42
C ILE A 217 -61.40 -19.72 -40.50
#